data_AF-A0AAV1D6B4-F1
#
_entry.id   AF-A0AAV1D6B4-F1
#
_cell.length_a   1.000
_cell.length_b   1.000
_cell.length_c   1.000
_cell.angle_alpha   90.00
_cell.angle_beta   90.00
_cell.angle_gamma   90.00
#
_symmetry.space_group_name_H-M   'P 1'
#
loop_
_entity.id
_entity.type
_entity.pdbx_description
1 polymer ?
#
loop_
_entity_poly.entity_id
_entity_poly.type
_entity_poly.pdbx_seq_one_letter_code
_entity_poly.pdbx_strand_id
1 'polypeptide(L)'
;MARQYAVFPRNPSPAEATNRGMMIQERMARLEEGIAKANLVFDEYSPKVSFTPEEYMKYYDNSCVYHMCAIDYGAHMLEKFEKAMEESILSKVLPAICDKEGVPLLVQFLHMWSKYQAFSKFLGVFFLYLGREAERRKGGRLEDIATRLYCDHVCKPFLQKLFSAAVTLIVEDRNGQLIDKYLLQQISTFFVESCGRESASYYNNFEEVILANAAGFYSSVASQWLLSYSAKDYILKVDQCFNEERERAFQFLPPSSVEKLLKTMHFVLVDQTANVLNEKRRSENQDSTTLQGLLSGLSIQ
;
A
#
# COMPACT_ATOMS: atom_id res chain seq x y z
N MET A 1 35.46 -46.05 42.10
CA MET A 1 36.23 -44.83 41.79
C MET A 1 36.51 -44.79 40.30
N ALA A 2 35.82 -43.92 39.54
CA ALA A 2 36.28 -43.43 38.25
C ALA A 2 35.62 -42.06 38.04
N ARG A 3 36.41 -40.99 38.20
CA ARG A 3 35.96 -39.60 38.06
C ARG A 3 35.73 -39.31 36.57
N GLN A 4 34.54 -38.81 36.24
CA GLN A 4 34.26 -38.07 35.02
C GLN A 4 35.21 -36.88 34.93
N TYR A 5 36.03 -36.82 33.88
CA TYR A 5 36.64 -35.56 33.47
C TYR A 5 35.64 -34.82 32.62
N ALA A 6 34.95 -33.85 33.23
CA ALA A 6 34.26 -32.80 32.50
C ALA A 6 35.33 -31.99 31.76
N VAL A 7 35.38 -32.15 30.43
CA VAL A 7 36.15 -31.27 29.56
C VAL A 7 35.40 -29.93 29.54
N PHE A 8 35.86 -28.98 30.36
CA PHE A 8 35.42 -27.60 30.25
C PHE A 8 35.78 -27.09 28.84
N PRO A 9 34.87 -26.39 28.14
CA PRO A 9 35.19 -25.78 26.85
C PRO A 9 36.37 -24.82 27.04
N ARG A 10 37.45 -25.06 26.31
CA ARG A 10 38.66 -24.21 26.35
C ARG A 10 38.28 -22.80 25.94
N ASN A 11 38.52 -21.82 26.81
CA ASN A 11 38.40 -20.41 26.43
C ASN A 11 39.35 -20.14 25.25
N PRO A 12 38.86 -19.51 24.16
CA PRO A 12 39.68 -19.29 22.97
C PRO A 12 40.89 -18.43 23.31
N SER A 13 42.04 -18.76 22.72
CA SER A 13 43.23 -17.95 22.89
C SER A 13 43.04 -16.55 22.28
N PRO A 14 43.79 -15.53 22.74
CA PRO A 14 43.70 -14.19 22.17
C PRO A 14 43.92 -14.15 20.65
N ALA A 15 44.78 -15.03 20.12
CA ALA A 15 45.02 -15.16 18.68
C ALA A 15 43.83 -15.80 17.94
N GLU A 16 43.18 -16.81 18.53
CA GLU A 16 41.96 -17.43 17.97
C GLU A 16 40.77 -16.46 18.00
N ALA A 17 40.64 -15.66 19.06
CA ALA A 17 39.62 -14.62 19.16
C ALA A 17 39.85 -13.50 18.13
N THR A 18 41.11 -13.09 17.94
CA THR A 18 41.50 -12.08 16.93
C THR A 18 41.24 -12.58 15.51
N ASN A 19 41.63 -13.83 15.19
CA ASN A 19 41.39 -14.44 13.88
C ASN A 19 39.89 -14.61 13.59
N ARG A 20 39.09 -14.98 14.60
CA ARG A 20 37.63 -15.07 14.49
C ARG A 20 36.99 -13.69 14.24
N GLY A 21 37.48 -12.65 14.91
CA GLY A 21 37.04 -11.27 14.70
C GLY A 21 37.31 -10.78 13.27
N MET A 22 38.52 -11.00 12.76
CA MET A 22 38.87 -10.65 11.37
C MET A 22 38.01 -11.39 10.34
N MET A 23 37.77 -12.69 10.55
CA MET A 23 36.89 -13.47 9.69
C MET A 23 35.46 -12.93 9.66
N ILE A 24 34.92 -12.52 10.82
CA ILE A 24 33.57 -11.91 10.90
C ILE A 24 33.54 -10.59 10.13
N GLN A 25 34.56 -9.74 10.28
CA GLN A 25 34.64 -8.45 9.57
C GLN A 25 34.70 -8.62 8.05
N GLU A 26 35.52 -9.53 7.54
CA GLU A 26 35.58 -9.81 6.10
C GLU A 26 34.24 -10.28 5.55
N ARG A 27 33.54 -11.13 6.31
CA ARG A 27 32.21 -11.63 5.96
C ARG A 27 31.19 -10.50 5.98
N MET A 28 31.22 -9.62 6.97
CA MET A 28 30.36 -8.43 7.02
C MET A 28 30.58 -7.50 5.83
N ALA A 29 31.83 -7.26 5.44
CA ALA A 29 32.15 -6.42 4.28
C ALA A 29 31.62 -7.01 2.96
N ARG A 30 31.69 -8.34 2.78
CA ARG A 30 31.12 -9.02 1.60
C ARG A 30 29.60 -8.91 1.55
N LEU A 31 28.93 -9.00 2.69
CA LEU A 31 27.49 -8.80 2.76
C LEU A 31 27.13 -7.35 2.40
N GLU A 32 27.88 -6.37 2.91
CA GLU A 32 27.70 -4.96 2.58
C GLU A 32 27.89 -4.68 1.08
N GLU A 33 28.85 -5.33 0.42
CA GLU A 33 29.02 -5.28 -1.04
C GLU A 33 27.74 -5.72 -1.77
N GLY A 34 27.13 -6.83 -1.34
CA GLY A 34 25.88 -7.33 -1.89
C GLY A 34 24.70 -6.37 -1.67
N ILE A 35 24.59 -5.81 -0.46
CA ILE A 35 23.56 -4.81 -0.10
C ILE A 35 23.74 -3.53 -0.94
N ALA A 36 24.98 -3.06 -1.11
CA ALA A 36 25.30 -1.90 -1.94
C ALA A 36 24.91 -2.14 -3.41
N LYS A 37 25.23 -3.33 -3.95
CA LYS A 37 24.79 -3.71 -5.30
C LYS A 37 23.27 -3.77 -5.41
N ALA A 38 22.57 -4.31 -4.40
CA ALA A 38 21.10 -4.38 -4.40
C ALA A 38 20.47 -2.98 -4.34
N ASN A 39 21.07 -2.05 -3.59
CA ASN A 39 20.61 -0.66 -3.46
C ASN A 39 20.64 0.12 -4.79
N LEU A 40 21.43 -0.32 -5.77
CA LEU A 40 21.43 0.28 -7.11
C LEU A 40 20.04 0.20 -7.77
N VAL A 41 19.13 -0.66 -7.31
CA VAL A 41 17.75 -0.72 -7.83
C VAL A 41 17.01 0.60 -7.70
N PHE A 42 17.39 1.44 -6.72
CA PHE A 42 16.81 2.76 -6.52
C PHE A 42 17.29 3.79 -7.55
N ASP A 43 18.43 3.57 -8.19
CA ASP A 43 19.04 4.51 -9.12
C ASP A 43 18.38 4.39 -10.51
N GLU A 44 17.97 5.51 -11.11
CA GLU A 44 17.25 5.50 -12.40
C GLU A 44 18.15 5.15 -13.59
N TYR A 45 19.45 5.40 -13.46
CA TYR A 45 20.44 5.21 -14.52
C TYR A 45 21.21 3.90 -14.38
N SER A 46 20.91 3.07 -13.39
CA SER A 46 21.61 1.80 -13.23
C SER A 46 21.10 0.78 -14.26
N PRO A 47 21.95 -0.13 -14.75
CA PRO A 47 21.48 -1.33 -15.42
C PRO A 47 20.47 -2.07 -14.54
N LYS A 48 19.56 -2.84 -15.14
CA LYS A 48 18.62 -3.68 -14.40
C LYS A 48 19.40 -4.56 -13.42
N VAL A 49 19.25 -4.28 -12.12
CA VAL A 49 19.98 -5.00 -11.08
C VAL A 49 19.56 -6.46 -11.12
N SER A 50 20.57 -7.33 -11.21
CA SER A 50 20.40 -8.78 -11.21
C SER A 50 21.57 -9.43 -10.50
N PHE A 51 21.31 -10.62 -9.98
CA PHE A 51 22.29 -11.44 -9.30
C PHE A 51 22.35 -12.81 -9.95
N THR A 52 23.55 -13.30 -10.24
CA THR A 52 23.73 -14.69 -10.70
C THR A 52 23.58 -15.66 -9.52
N PRO A 53 23.32 -16.95 -9.76
CA PRO A 53 23.30 -17.95 -8.70
C PRO A 53 24.58 -17.95 -7.86
N GLU A 54 25.74 -17.76 -8.48
CA GLU A 54 27.05 -17.70 -7.80
C GLU A 54 27.14 -16.47 -6.89
N GLU A 55 26.62 -15.31 -7.32
CA GLU A 55 26.56 -14.12 -6.49
C GLU A 55 25.61 -14.30 -5.30
N TYR A 56 24.43 -14.89 -5.52
CA TYR A 56 23.54 -15.22 -4.41
C TYR A 56 24.20 -16.18 -3.42
N MET A 57 24.86 -17.24 -3.91
CA MET A 57 25.58 -18.19 -3.05
C MET A 57 26.77 -17.56 -2.33
N LYS A 58 27.44 -16.56 -2.94
CA LYS A 58 28.51 -15.77 -2.28
C LYS A 58 27.96 -15.04 -1.04
N TYR A 59 26.79 -14.42 -1.14
CA TYR A 59 26.20 -13.66 -0.03
C TYR A 59 25.45 -14.55 0.99
N TYR A 60 24.81 -15.63 0.53
CA TYR A 60 24.03 -16.57 1.33
C TYR A 60 24.89 -17.63 2.05
N ASP A 61 25.68 -18.42 1.30
CA ASP A 61 26.32 -19.67 1.75
C ASP A 61 27.80 -19.50 2.08
N ASN A 62 28.60 -19.05 1.10
CA ASN A 62 30.06 -19.14 1.14
C ASN A 62 30.75 -18.12 2.09
N SER A 63 30.03 -17.20 2.74
CA SER A 63 30.67 -16.23 3.64
C SER A 63 29.82 -15.62 4.75
N CYS A 64 28.51 -15.34 4.63
CA CYS A 64 27.93 -14.35 5.55
C CYS A 64 26.80 -14.89 6.43
N VAL A 65 25.56 -15.00 5.95
CA VAL A 65 24.42 -15.12 6.86
C VAL A 65 24.30 -16.51 7.50
N TYR A 66 24.43 -17.59 6.73
CA TYR A 66 24.35 -18.97 7.28
C TYR A 66 25.36 -19.19 8.40
N HIS A 67 26.64 -18.91 8.13
CA HIS A 67 27.70 -19.11 9.11
C HIS A 67 27.59 -18.17 10.31
N MET A 68 27.16 -16.92 10.12
CA MET A 68 26.97 -15.98 11.23
C MET A 68 25.82 -16.43 12.13
N CYS A 69 24.69 -16.85 11.56
CA CYS A 69 23.59 -17.41 12.34
C CYS A 69 24.00 -18.71 13.06
N ALA A 70 24.84 -19.55 12.45
CA ALA A 70 25.34 -20.78 13.06
C ALA A 70 26.27 -20.56 14.27
N ILE A 71 26.88 -19.37 14.40
CA ILE A 71 27.70 -18.96 15.56
C ILE A 71 26.94 -18.03 16.52
N ASP A 72 25.61 -18.08 16.50
CA ASP A 72 24.69 -17.31 17.37
C ASP A 72 24.67 -15.77 17.12
N TYR A 73 25.10 -15.32 15.94
CA TYR A 73 24.98 -13.91 15.51
C TYR A 73 23.66 -13.60 14.79
N GLY A 74 22.64 -14.45 14.94
CA GLY A 74 21.36 -14.29 14.24
C GLY A 74 20.64 -12.97 14.55
N ALA A 75 20.69 -12.50 15.79
CA ALA A 75 20.10 -11.22 16.18
C ALA A 75 20.79 -10.03 15.47
N HIS A 76 22.12 -10.03 15.39
CA HIS A 76 22.88 -9.00 14.69
C HIS A 76 22.60 -9.02 13.17
N MET A 77 22.38 -10.20 12.58
CA MET A 77 21.99 -10.28 11.17
C MET A 77 20.59 -9.70 10.94
N LEU A 78 19.66 -9.90 11.87
CA LEU A 78 18.32 -9.32 11.80
C LEU A 78 18.37 -7.79 11.92
N GLU A 79 19.09 -7.27 12.90
CA GLU A 79 19.31 -5.82 13.06
C GLU A 79 19.92 -5.22 11.79
N LYS A 80 20.89 -5.92 11.18
CA LYS A 80 21.52 -5.45 9.94
C LYS A 80 20.57 -5.47 8.74
N PHE A 81 19.67 -6.46 8.65
CA PHE A 81 18.61 -6.46 7.65
C PHE A 81 17.65 -5.29 7.86
N GLU A 82 17.14 -5.09 9.09
CA GLU A 82 16.23 -3.99 9.42
C GLU A 82 16.87 -2.63 9.12
N LYS A 83 18.12 -2.43 9.54
CA LYS A 83 18.87 -1.21 9.26
C LYS A 83 19.07 -0.95 7.77
N ALA A 84 19.40 -1.97 6.97
CA ALA A 84 19.53 -1.81 5.52
C ALA A 84 18.20 -1.41 4.86
N MET A 85 17.08 -1.97 5.34
CA MET A 85 15.74 -1.59 4.86
C MET A 85 15.40 -0.15 5.26
N GLU A 86 15.58 0.23 6.52
CA GLU A 86 15.35 1.59 7.01
C GLU A 86 16.23 2.63 6.29
N GLU A 87 17.52 2.35 6.13
CA GLU A 87 18.45 3.24 5.42
C GLU A 87 18.02 3.45 3.96
N SER A 88 17.52 2.40 3.28
CA SER A 88 16.98 2.54 1.92
C SER A 88 15.74 3.45 1.87
N ILE A 89 14.87 3.39 2.89
CA ILE A 89 13.71 4.26 2.99
C ILE A 89 14.17 5.71 3.19
N LEU A 90 15.02 5.94 4.20
CA LEU A 90 15.46 7.29 4.59
C LEU A 90 16.29 7.97 3.52
N SER A 91 17.16 7.24 2.82
CA SER A 91 18.11 7.82 1.85
C SER A 91 17.61 7.85 0.41
N LYS A 92 16.65 6.99 0.04
CA LYS A 92 16.16 6.87 -1.34
C LYS A 92 14.67 7.15 -1.48
N VAL A 93 13.83 6.49 -0.68
CA VAL A 93 12.37 6.59 -0.82
C VAL A 93 11.85 7.97 -0.39
N LEU A 94 12.16 8.39 0.84
CA LEU A 94 11.65 9.65 1.39
C LEU A 94 12.07 10.86 0.56
N PRO A 95 13.36 11.04 0.20
CA PRO A 95 13.77 12.19 -0.63
C PRO A 95 13.06 12.22 -1.98
N ALA A 96 12.67 11.08 -2.54
CA ALA A 96 11.97 11.03 -3.81
C ALA A 96 10.50 11.47 -3.72
N ILE A 97 9.85 11.34 -2.56
CA ILE A 97 8.40 11.60 -2.37
C ILE A 97 8.09 12.86 -1.56
N CYS A 98 8.99 13.34 -0.68
CA CYS A 98 8.71 14.41 0.29
C CYS A 98 8.17 15.70 -0.35
N ASP A 99 8.75 16.09 -1.49
CA ASP A 99 8.44 17.36 -2.16
C ASP A 99 7.32 17.24 -3.20
N LYS A 100 6.68 16.06 -3.31
CA LYS A 100 5.63 15.81 -4.30
C LYS A 100 4.25 15.91 -3.69
N GLU A 101 3.31 16.41 -4.49
CA GLU A 101 1.89 16.50 -4.15
C GLU A 101 1.03 16.03 -5.33
N GLY A 102 -0.25 15.76 -5.07
CA GLY A 102 -1.22 15.36 -6.12
C GLY A 102 -0.81 14.10 -6.89
N VAL A 103 -1.06 14.10 -8.20
CA VAL A 103 -0.76 12.96 -9.10
C VAL A 103 0.72 12.57 -9.10
N PRO A 104 1.69 13.50 -9.19
CA PRO A 104 3.11 13.17 -9.08
C PRO A 104 3.48 12.40 -7.81
N LEU A 105 2.82 12.70 -6.68
CA LEU A 105 3.04 11.97 -5.43
C LEU A 105 2.60 10.51 -5.55
N LEU A 106 1.40 10.25 -6.09
CA LEU A 106 0.87 8.89 -6.26
C LEU A 106 1.76 8.05 -7.17
N VAL A 107 2.17 8.61 -8.31
CA VAL A 107 3.05 7.95 -9.28
C VAL A 107 4.39 7.60 -8.63
N GLN A 108 5.02 8.57 -7.97
CA GLN A 108 6.31 8.32 -7.33
C GLN A 108 6.20 7.32 -6.18
N PHE A 109 5.14 7.41 -5.39
CA PHE A 109 4.91 6.51 -4.26
C PHE A 109 4.86 5.05 -4.71
N LEU A 110 4.07 4.73 -5.75
CA LEU A 110 3.99 3.37 -6.30
C LEU A 110 5.30 2.92 -6.96
N HIS A 111 5.99 3.84 -7.63
CA HIS A 111 7.30 3.55 -8.23
C HIS A 111 8.32 3.19 -7.16
N MET A 112 8.42 3.98 -6.08
CA MET A 112 9.34 3.69 -4.97
C MET A 112 8.95 2.44 -4.20
N TRP A 113 7.66 2.18 -4.03
CA TRP A 113 7.19 0.92 -3.46
C TRP A 113 7.66 -0.27 -4.29
N SER A 114 7.52 -0.22 -5.61
CA SER A 114 7.95 -1.29 -6.51
C SER A 114 9.46 -1.54 -6.44
N LYS A 115 10.27 -0.47 -6.39
CA LYS A 115 11.73 -0.57 -6.20
C LYS A 115 12.09 -1.15 -4.84
N TYR A 116 11.40 -0.72 -3.78
CA TYR A 116 11.59 -1.23 -2.44
C TYR A 116 11.23 -2.71 -2.32
N GLN A 117 10.15 -3.17 -2.97
CA GLN A 117 9.82 -4.59 -3.06
C GLN A 117 10.91 -5.39 -3.78
N ALA A 118 11.48 -4.86 -4.86
CA ALA A 118 12.60 -5.51 -5.55
C ALA A 118 13.84 -5.61 -4.64
N PHE A 119 14.18 -4.54 -3.94
CA PHE A 119 15.26 -4.52 -2.94
C PHE A 119 15.02 -5.54 -1.83
N SER A 120 13.81 -5.57 -1.27
CA SER A 120 13.39 -6.54 -0.24
C SER A 120 13.53 -7.98 -0.72
N LYS A 121 13.24 -8.28 -2.00
CA LYS A 121 13.40 -9.62 -2.56
C LYS A 121 14.86 -10.03 -2.66
N PHE A 122 15.75 -9.12 -3.09
CA PHE A 122 17.20 -9.41 -3.12
C PHE A 122 17.74 -9.72 -1.73
N LEU A 123 17.40 -8.88 -0.75
CA LEU A 123 17.79 -9.09 0.64
C LEU A 123 17.16 -10.35 1.23
N GLY A 124 15.90 -10.65 0.92
CA GLY A 124 15.24 -11.88 1.36
C GLY A 124 16.02 -13.14 0.97
N VAL A 125 16.65 -13.15 -0.21
CA VAL A 125 17.54 -14.24 -0.63
C VAL A 125 18.84 -14.25 0.16
N PHE A 126 19.49 -13.08 0.36
CA PHE A 126 20.73 -13.01 1.14
C PHE A 126 20.54 -13.49 2.58
N PHE A 127 19.39 -13.16 3.18
CA PHE A 127 19.03 -13.47 4.55
C PHE A 127 18.11 -14.71 4.70
N LEU A 128 17.99 -15.55 3.67
CA LEU A 128 17.04 -16.66 3.65
C LEU A 128 17.17 -17.61 4.85
N TYR A 129 18.39 -17.86 5.33
CA TYR A 129 18.60 -18.73 6.49
C TYR A 129 18.03 -18.11 7.77
N LEU A 130 18.26 -16.81 7.96
CA LEU A 130 17.70 -16.04 9.07
C LEU A 130 16.17 -16.04 9.00
N GLY A 131 15.59 -15.83 7.82
CA GLY A 131 14.15 -15.85 7.61
C GLY A 131 13.52 -17.19 8.02
N ARG A 132 14.10 -18.31 7.60
CA ARG A 132 13.64 -19.66 8.00
C ARG A 132 13.73 -19.89 9.50
N GLU A 133 14.77 -19.38 10.15
CA GLU A 133 14.94 -19.55 11.60
C GLU A 133 14.00 -18.65 12.40
N ALA A 134 13.77 -17.42 11.94
CA ALA A 134 12.79 -16.50 12.51
C ALA A 134 11.36 -17.04 12.37
N GLU A 135 11.00 -17.59 11.21
CA GLU A 135 9.72 -18.25 10.99
C GLU A 135 9.52 -19.43 11.95
N ARG A 136 10.53 -20.29 12.14
CA ARG A 136 10.45 -21.42 13.08
C ARG A 136 10.24 -21.01 14.53
N ARG A 137 10.87 -19.91 14.97
CA ARG A 137 10.87 -19.49 16.38
C ARG A 137 9.71 -18.57 16.74
N LYS A 138 9.33 -17.66 15.83
CA LYS A 138 8.42 -16.54 16.10
C LYS A 138 7.30 -16.39 15.06
N GLY A 139 7.31 -17.17 13.99
CA GLY A 139 6.26 -17.15 12.95
C GLY A 139 6.24 -15.88 12.09
N GLY A 140 7.28 -15.06 12.10
CA GLY A 140 7.36 -13.83 11.30
C GLY A 140 8.30 -13.96 10.10
N ARG A 141 7.88 -13.45 8.93
CA ARG A 141 8.70 -13.43 7.72
C ARG A 141 9.54 -12.15 7.62
N LEU A 142 10.66 -12.21 6.91
CA LEU A 142 11.49 -11.01 6.67
C LEU A 142 10.75 -9.99 5.80
N GLU A 143 9.92 -10.47 4.88
CA GLU A 143 9.05 -9.64 4.03
C GLU A 143 8.00 -8.88 4.86
N ASP A 144 7.50 -9.46 5.95
CA ASP A 144 6.56 -8.80 6.85
C ASP A 144 7.25 -7.65 7.60
N ILE A 145 8.52 -7.84 7.99
CA ILE A 145 9.34 -6.79 8.62
C ILE A 145 9.60 -5.65 7.64
N ALA A 146 10.01 -5.97 6.42
CA ALA A 146 10.21 -4.99 5.35
C ALA A 146 8.93 -4.17 5.08
N THR A 147 7.79 -4.84 5.00
CA THR A 147 6.49 -4.21 4.78
C THR A 147 6.11 -3.30 5.94
N ARG A 148 6.28 -3.78 7.18
CA ARG A 148 6.03 -2.98 8.39
C ARG A 148 6.88 -1.71 8.43
N LEU A 149 8.18 -1.81 8.14
CA LEU A 149 9.08 -0.65 8.11
C LEU A 149 8.63 0.39 7.07
N TYR A 150 8.23 -0.05 5.87
CA TYR A 150 7.70 0.85 4.85
C TYR A 150 6.39 1.51 5.30
N CYS A 151 5.48 0.75 5.90
CA CYS A 151 4.23 1.30 6.44
C CYS A 151 4.50 2.35 7.53
N ASP A 152 5.39 2.05 8.48
CA ASP A 152 5.72 2.90 9.61
C ASP A 152 6.36 4.22 9.16
N HIS A 153 7.33 4.17 8.24
CA HIS A 153 8.11 5.34 7.83
C HIS A 153 7.54 6.08 6.61
N VAL A 154 6.74 5.43 5.76
CA VAL A 154 6.25 6.01 4.50
C VAL A 154 4.74 6.09 4.47
N CYS A 155 4.01 5.00 4.71
CA CYS A 155 2.55 5.05 4.62
C CYS A 155 1.94 5.96 5.68
N LYS A 156 2.27 5.78 6.98
CA LYS A 156 1.68 6.57 8.07
C LYS A 156 1.86 8.09 7.89
N PRO A 157 3.07 8.61 7.57
CA PRO A 157 3.26 10.05 7.44
C PRO A 157 2.61 10.65 6.18
N PHE A 158 2.48 9.88 5.10
CA PHE A 158 1.97 10.37 3.82
C PHE A 158 0.50 10.01 3.55
N LEU A 159 -0.13 9.21 4.41
CA LEU A 159 -1.46 8.64 4.18
C LEU A 159 -2.50 9.69 3.78
N GLN A 160 -2.57 10.79 4.53
CA GLN A 160 -3.52 11.88 4.26
C GLN A 160 -3.27 12.57 2.91
N LYS A 161 -2.00 12.77 2.54
CA LYS A 161 -1.64 13.35 1.24
C LYS A 161 -2.00 12.41 0.09
N LEU A 162 -1.75 11.11 0.25
CA LEU A 162 -2.11 10.08 -0.72
C LEU A 162 -3.63 10.01 -0.92
N PHE A 163 -4.39 10.01 0.17
CA PHE A 163 -5.86 10.00 0.11
C PHE A 163 -6.41 11.25 -0.56
N SER A 164 -5.90 12.43 -0.19
CA SER A 164 -6.30 13.70 -0.79
C SER A 164 -6.02 13.73 -2.29
N ALA A 165 -4.85 13.26 -2.72
CA ALA A 165 -4.49 13.17 -4.14
C ALA A 165 -5.41 12.19 -4.91
N ALA A 166 -5.70 11.02 -4.34
CA ALA A 166 -6.59 10.04 -4.95
C ALA A 166 -8.03 10.56 -5.05
N VAL A 167 -8.54 11.23 -4.01
CA VAL A 167 -9.86 11.88 -4.06
C VAL A 167 -9.92 12.98 -5.11
N THR A 168 -8.86 13.77 -5.24
CA THR A 168 -8.78 14.82 -6.27
C THR A 168 -8.94 14.21 -7.66
N LEU A 169 -8.21 13.14 -7.97
CA LEU A 169 -8.36 12.39 -9.22
C LEU A 169 -9.79 11.86 -9.43
N ILE A 170 -10.44 11.33 -8.40
CA ILE A 170 -11.82 10.85 -8.49
C ILE A 170 -12.79 12.01 -8.82
N VAL A 171 -12.60 13.17 -8.19
CA VAL A 171 -13.41 14.37 -8.46
C VAL A 171 -13.17 14.88 -9.89
N GLU A 172 -11.93 14.87 -10.36
CA GLU A 172 -11.59 15.21 -11.74
C GLU A 172 -12.28 14.27 -12.75
N ASP A 173 -12.26 12.95 -12.52
CA ASP A 173 -12.99 11.98 -13.35
C ASP A 173 -14.51 12.19 -13.30
N ARG A 174 -15.07 12.53 -12.13
CA ARG A 174 -16.48 12.90 -11.96
C ARG A 174 -16.87 14.12 -12.76
N ASN A 175 -15.97 15.09 -12.88
CA ASN A 175 -16.16 16.29 -13.69
C ASN A 175 -15.88 16.07 -15.18
N GLY A 176 -15.63 14.83 -15.61
CA GLY A 176 -15.41 14.46 -17.02
C GLY A 176 -13.99 14.75 -17.52
N GLN A 177 -13.03 14.98 -16.62
CA GLN A 177 -11.63 15.11 -17.03
C GLN A 177 -11.04 13.74 -17.34
N LEU A 178 -10.15 13.68 -18.33
CA LEU A 178 -9.41 12.48 -18.65
C LEU A 178 -8.30 12.27 -17.61
N ILE A 179 -8.47 11.25 -16.77
CA ILE A 179 -7.49 10.86 -15.76
C ILE A 179 -6.87 9.49 -16.05
N ASP A 180 -5.75 9.20 -15.40
CA ASP A 180 -5.19 7.86 -15.35
C ASP A 180 -5.95 6.99 -14.32
N LYS A 181 -6.94 6.23 -14.81
CA LYS A 181 -7.74 5.31 -13.98
C LYS A 181 -6.93 4.11 -13.49
N TYR A 182 -5.88 3.73 -14.21
CA TYR A 182 -5.00 2.64 -13.80
C TYR A 182 -4.19 3.04 -12.57
N LEU A 183 -3.76 4.31 -12.47
CA LEU A 183 -3.13 4.83 -11.26
C LEU A 183 -4.02 4.70 -10.02
N LEU A 184 -5.31 5.07 -10.12
CA LEU A 184 -6.27 4.90 -9.02
C LEU A 184 -6.44 3.43 -8.63
N GLN A 185 -6.52 2.53 -9.62
CA GLN A 185 -6.59 1.10 -9.38
C GLN A 185 -5.37 0.60 -8.62
N GLN A 186 -4.16 0.99 -9.04
CA GLN A 186 -2.92 0.59 -8.37
C GLN A 186 -2.84 1.09 -6.92
N ILE A 187 -3.26 2.34 -6.66
CA ILE A 187 -3.31 2.90 -5.30
C ILE A 187 -4.32 2.14 -4.42
N SER A 188 -5.49 1.83 -4.96
CA SER A 188 -6.50 1.06 -4.23
C SER A 188 -6.01 -0.35 -3.91
N THR A 189 -5.47 -1.06 -4.89
CA THR A 189 -4.85 -2.39 -4.71
C THR A 189 -3.71 -2.34 -3.68
N PHE A 190 -2.90 -1.29 -3.68
CA PHE A 190 -1.86 -1.10 -2.67
C PHE A 190 -2.45 -1.11 -1.25
N PHE A 191 -3.49 -0.33 -0.98
CA PHE A 191 -4.09 -0.28 0.36
C PHE A 191 -4.81 -1.58 0.77
N VAL A 192 -5.35 -2.33 -0.20
CA VAL A 192 -5.97 -3.63 0.06
C VAL A 192 -4.93 -4.71 0.40
N GLU A 193 -3.83 -4.77 -0.35
CA GLU A 193 -2.97 -5.96 -0.37
C GLU A 193 -1.57 -5.73 0.22
N SER A 194 -1.03 -4.51 0.12
CA SER A 194 0.42 -4.29 0.27
C SER A 194 0.88 -3.90 1.67
N CYS A 195 -0.01 -3.52 2.58
CA CYS A 195 0.34 -3.03 3.93
C CYS A 195 0.33 -4.12 5.03
N GLY A 196 0.33 -5.40 4.65
CA GLY A 196 0.36 -6.54 5.58
C GLY A 196 -0.79 -6.51 6.59
N ARG A 197 -0.46 -6.56 7.89
CA ARG A 197 -1.48 -6.56 8.97
C ARG A 197 -2.28 -5.26 9.05
N GLU A 198 -1.72 -4.15 8.57
CA GLU A 198 -2.36 -2.83 8.63
C GLU A 198 -3.24 -2.55 7.40
N SER A 199 -3.22 -3.41 6.36
CA SER A 199 -3.99 -3.20 5.12
C SER A 199 -5.47 -2.95 5.37
N ALA A 200 -6.11 -3.73 6.24
CA ALA A 200 -7.51 -3.53 6.55
C ALA A 200 -7.79 -2.15 7.15
N SER A 201 -6.91 -1.65 8.04
CA SER A 201 -7.08 -0.33 8.65
C SER A 201 -6.86 0.79 7.65
N TYR A 202 -5.82 0.72 6.81
CA TYR A 202 -5.56 1.75 5.81
C TYR A 202 -6.63 1.78 4.75
N TYR A 203 -7.07 0.61 4.28
CA TYR A 203 -8.13 0.51 3.30
C TYR A 203 -9.46 1.05 3.85
N ASN A 204 -9.82 0.73 5.10
CA ASN A 204 -11.03 1.28 5.71
C ASN A 204 -10.97 2.82 5.80
N ASN A 205 -9.82 3.39 6.20
CA ASN A 205 -9.66 4.85 6.23
C ASN A 205 -9.76 5.46 4.82
N PHE A 206 -9.22 4.78 3.81
CA PHE A 206 -9.31 5.20 2.41
C PHE A 206 -10.76 5.18 1.91
N GLU A 207 -11.48 4.09 2.18
CA GLU A 207 -12.89 3.92 1.87
C GLU A 207 -13.73 5.01 2.53
N GLU A 208 -13.54 5.28 3.83
CA GLU A 208 -14.26 6.33 4.56
C GLU A 208 -14.07 7.71 3.91
N VAL A 209 -12.83 8.05 3.52
CA VAL A 209 -12.52 9.33 2.86
C VAL A 209 -13.20 9.44 1.49
N ILE A 210 -13.23 8.35 0.71
CA ILE A 210 -13.94 8.32 -0.59
C ILE A 210 -15.45 8.49 -0.39
N LEU A 211 -16.05 7.77 0.57
CA LEU A 211 -17.48 7.84 0.84
C LEU A 211 -17.89 9.24 1.33
N ALA A 212 -17.09 9.84 2.23
CA ALA A 212 -17.33 11.20 2.70
C ALA A 212 -17.23 12.23 1.58
N ASN A 213 -16.22 12.10 0.70
CA ASN A 213 -16.11 12.96 -0.48
C ASN A 213 -17.29 12.78 -1.44
N ALA A 214 -17.73 11.54 -1.69
CA ALA A 214 -18.87 11.25 -2.54
C ALA A 214 -20.15 11.90 -1.99
N ALA A 215 -20.40 11.79 -0.68
CA ALA A 215 -21.55 12.42 -0.05
C ALA A 215 -21.56 13.95 -0.25
N GLY A 216 -20.41 14.61 -0.05
CA GLY A 216 -20.28 16.05 -0.27
C GLY A 216 -20.42 16.48 -1.73
N PHE A 217 -19.79 15.73 -2.65
CA PHE A 217 -19.88 15.97 -4.09
C PHE A 217 -21.33 15.85 -4.57
N TYR A 218 -22.01 14.75 -4.25
CA TYR A 218 -23.37 14.50 -4.71
C TYR A 218 -24.41 15.37 -4.02
N SER A 219 -24.15 15.86 -2.80
CA SER A 219 -25.02 16.84 -2.14
C SER A 219 -25.01 18.18 -2.89
N SER A 220 -23.84 18.60 -3.37
CA SER A 220 -23.69 19.81 -4.18
C SER A 220 -24.36 19.65 -5.55
N VAL A 221 -24.16 18.50 -6.20
CA VAL A 221 -24.81 18.14 -7.46
C VAL A 221 -26.34 18.12 -7.31
N ALA A 222 -26.87 17.46 -6.29
CA ALA A 222 -28.31 17.42 -6.01
C ALA A 222 -28.89 18.83 -5.85
N SER A 223 -28.24 19.69 -5.05
CA SER A 223 -28.68 21.06 -4.83
C SER A 223 -28.77 21.85 -6.14
N GLN A 224 -27.77 21.72 -7.02
CA GLN A 224 -27.77 22.37 -8.32
C GLN A 224 -28.87 21.82 -9.25
N TRP A 225 -29.03 20.50 -9.28
CA TRP A 225 -30.01 19.83 -10.15
C TRP A 225 -31.45 20.12 -9.72
N LEU A 226 -31.72 20.16 -8.42
CA LEU A 226 -33.04 20.51 -7.89
C LEU A 226 -33.47 21.94 -8.24
N LEU A 227 -32.52 22.86 -8.43
CA LEU A 227 -32.81 24.21 -8.91
C LEU A 227 -33.03 24.24 -10.43
N SER A 228 -32.28 23.43 -11.18
CA SER A 228 -32.15 23.56 -12.63
C SER A 228 -33.11 22.68 -13.44
N TYR A 229 -33.52 21.53 -12.91
CA TYR A 229 -34.26 20.50 -13.65
C TYR A 229 -35.66 20.26 -13.11
N SER A 230 -36.59 19.81 -13.96
CA SER A 230 -37.92 19.34 -13.51
C SER A 230 -37.79 18.11 -12.61
N ALA A 231 -38.84 17.76 -11.85
CA ALA A 231 -38.80 16.57 -10.98
C ALA A 231 -38.53 15.26 -11.78
N LYS A 232 -39.11 15.14 -12.97
CA LYS A 232 -38.85 14.03 -13.89
C LYS A 232 -37.42 14.00 -14.40
N ASP A 233 -36.90 15.13 -14.89
CA ASP A 233 -35.55 15.19 -15.44
C ASP A 233 -34.48 14.96 -14.38
N TYR A 234 -34.74 15.42 -13.15
CA TYR A 234 -33.89 15.12 -12.00
C TYR A 234 -33.75 13.61 -11.79
N ILE A 235 -34.86 12.87 -11.77
CA ILE A 235 -34.84 11.42 -11.53
C ILE A 235 -34.12 10.68 -12.66
N LEU A 236 -34.32 11.08 -13.92
CA LEU A 236 -33.58 10.54 -15.05
C LEU A 236 -32.07 10.82 -14.95
N LYS A 237 -31.69 12.02 -14.48
CA LYS A 237 -30.28 12.38 -14.24
C LYS A 237 -29.66 11.60 -13.10
N VAL A 238 -30.41 11.34 -12.04
CA VAL A 238 -29.96 10.47 -10.94
C VAL A 238 -29.68 9.06 -11.46
N ASP A 239 -30.59 8.46 -12.22
CA ASP A 239 -30.39 7.11 -12.79
C ASP A 239 -29.15 7.01 -13.68
N GLN A 240 -28.98 7.98 -14.59
CA GLN A 240 -27.76 8.08 -15.41
C GLN A 240 -26.50 8.17 -14.53
N CYS A 241 -26.51 9.05 -13.53
CA CYS A 241 -25.39 9.27 -12.62
C CYS A 241 -25.02 8.03 -11.80
N PHE A 242 -26.01 7.23 -11.40
CA PHE A 242 -25.79 5.96 -10.70
C PHE A 242 -25.03 4.97 -11.57
N ASN A 243 -25.42 4.82 -12.83
CA ASN A 243 -24.76 3.92 -13.76
C ASN A 243 -23.33 4.38 -14.05
N GLU A 244 -23.12 5.67 -14.29
CA GLU A 244 -21.79 6.25 -14.52
C GLU A 244 -20.87 6.09 -13.32
N GLU A 245 -21.34 6.37 -12.09
CA GLU A 245 -20.50 6.18 -10.89
C GLU A 245 -20.23 4.72 -10.62
N ARG A 246 -21.21 3.83 -10.84
CA ARG A 246 -21.02 2.38 -10.70
C ARG A 246 -19.90 1.91 -11.63
N GLU A 247 -19.98 2.22 -12.92
CA GLU A 247 -18.97 1.84 -13.91
C GLU A 247 -17.60 2.44 -13.62
N ARG A 248 -17.55 3.69 -13.14
CA ARG A 248 -16.32 4.36 -12.69
C ARG A 248 -15.72 3.64 -11.49
N ALA A 249 -16.49 3.44 -10.43
CA ALA A 249 -16.01 2.91 -9.17
C ALA A 249 -15.54 1.46 -9.30
N PHE A 250 -16.19 0.64 -10.13
CA PHE A 250 -15.76 -0.74 -10.40
C PHE A 250 -14.34 -0.85 -10.99
N GLN A 251 -13.81 0.21 -11.59
CA GLN A 251 -12.48 0.18 -12.20
C GLN A 251 -11.35 0.25 -11.16
N PHE A 252 -11.63 0.77 -9.96
CA PHE A 252 -10.61 0.95 -8.93
C PHE A 252 -11.03 0.55 -7.52
N LEU A 253 -12.31 0.31 -7.22
CA LEU A 253 -12.78 -0.14 -5.92
C LEU A 253 -13.22 -1.62 -5.92
N PRO A 254 -12.96 -2.37 -4.83
CA PRO A 254 -13.61 -3.63 -4.53
C PRO A 254 -15.15 -3.55 -4.60
N PRO A 255 -15.84 -4.62 -5.02
CA PRO A 255 -17.30 -4.64 -5.15
C PRO A 255 -18.07 -4.21 -3.88
N SER A 256 -17.58 -4.58 -2.70
CA SER A 256 -18.21 -4.20 -1.42
C SER A 256 -18.17 -2.69 -1.16
N SER A 257 -17.11 -2.01 -1.60
CA SER A 257 -16.95 -0.57 -1.47
C SER A 257 -17.76 0.18 -2.54
N VAL A 258 -17.90 -0.40 -3.74
CA VAL A 258 -18.83 0.11 -4.76
C VAL A 258 -20.26 0.08 -4.22
N GLU A 259 -20.69 -1.01 -3.59
CA GLU A 259 -22.03 -1.11 -3.00
C GLU A 259 -22.27 -0.02 -1.93
N LYS A 260 -21.30 0.20 -1.04
CA LYS A 260 -21.39 1.27 -0.04
C LYS A 260 -21.45 2.66 -0.69
N LEU A 261 -20.65 2.90 -1.72
CA LEU A 261 -20.65 4.16 -2.47
C LEU A 261 -22.02 4.44 -3.09
N LEU A 262 -22.62 3.43 -3.75
CA LEU A 262 -23.95 3.56 -4.34
C LEU A 262 -25.03 3.77 -3.27
N LYS A 263 -24.92 3.12 -2.10
CA LYS A 263 -25.81 3.40 -0.95
C LYS A 263 -25.68 4.84 -0.47
N THR A 264 -24.45 5.36 -0.36
CA THR A 264 -24.22 6.77 -0.02
C THR A 264 -24.84 7.71 -1.04
N MET A 265 -24.68 7.43 -2.34
CA MET A 265 -25.33 8.20 -3.40
C MET A 265 -26.85 8.16 -3.31
N HIS A 266 -27.44 7.00 -3.03
CA HIS A 266 -28.91 6.86 -2.90
C HIS A 266 -29.45 7.70 -1.77
N PHE A 267 -28.80 7.61 -0.62
CA PHE A 267 -29.17 8.42 0.52
C PHE A 267 -29.15 9.92 0.18
N VAL A 268 -28.10 10.39 -0.50
CA VAL A 268 -27.95 11.82 -0.81
C VAL A 268 -28.85 12.28 -1.97
N LEU A 269 -28.90 11.54 -3.07
CA LEU A 269 -29.60 11.95 -4.28
C LEU A 269 -31.10 11.67 -4.22
N VAL A 270 -31.55 10.67 -3.45
CA VAL A 270 -32.95 10.23 -3.39
C VAL A 270 -33.56 10.52 -2.02
N ASP A 271 -33.01 9.94 -0.94
CA ASP A 271 -33.68 9.97 0.36
C ASP A 271 -33.70 11.39 0.95
N GLN A 272 -32.57 12.11 0.89
CA GLN A 272 -32.48 13.48 1.38
C GLN A 272 -33.26 14.49 0.54
N THR A 273 -33.47 14.22 -0.76
CA THR A 273 -34.15 15.15 -1.68
C THR A 273 -35.64 14.85 -1.83
N ALA A 274 -36.14 13.75 -1.25
CA ALA A 274 -37.50 13.27 -1.43
C ALA A 274 -38.58 14.33 -1.14
N ASN A 275 -38.43 15.10 -0.06
CA ASN A 275 -39.41 16.15 0.28
C ASN A 275 -39.42 17.27 -0.76
N VAL A 276 -38.25 17.76 -1.16
CA VAL A 276 -38.10 18.82 -2.15
C VAL A 276 -38.63 18.38 -3.51
N LEU A 277 -38.34 17.15 -3.92
CA LEU A 277 -38.87 16.56 -5.16
C LEU A 277 -40.39 16.45 -5.13
N ASN A 278 -40.97 16.07 -3.98
CA ASN A 278 -42.42 15.97 -3.84
C ASN A 278 -43.12 17.32 -3.94
N GLU A 279 -42.54 18.37 -3.35
CA GLU A 279 -43.04 19.74 -3.46
C GLU A 279 -42.96 20.24 -4.89
N LYS A 280 -41.80 20.03 -5.55
CA LYS A 280 -41.57 20.41 -6.95
C LYS A 280 -42.51 19.68 -7.92
N ARG A 281 -42.71 18.38 -7.71
CA ARG A 281 -43.67 17.59 -8.48
C ARG A 281 -45.09 18.15 -8.41
N ARG A 282 -45.51 18.60 -7.22
CA ARG A 282 -46.85 19.18 -7.01
C ARG A 282 -46.99 20.53 -7.71
N SER A 283 -45.97 21.37 -7.69
CA SER A 283 -46.01 22.65 -8.42
C SER A 283 -45.98 22.47 -9.94
N GLU A 284 -45.36 21.40 -10.44
CA GLU A 284 -45.27 21.06 -11.86
C GLU A 284 -46.50 20.29 -12.41
N ASN A 285 -47.50 19.96 -11.57
CA ASN A 285 -48.67 19.15 -11.94
C ASN A 285 -48.33 17.80 -12.60
N GLN A 286 -47.24 17.14 -12.19
CA GLN A 286 -46.81 15.85 -12.76
C GLN A 286 -47.51 14.63 -12.12
N ASP A 287 -47.88 13.66 -12.96
CA ASP A 287 -48.53 12.39 -12.56
C ASP A 287 -47.70 11.58 -11.56
N SER A 288 -48.32 11.23 -10.43
CA SER A 288 -47.68 10.53 -9.32
C SER A 288 -47.18 9.12 -9.70
N THR A 289 -47.87 8.45 -10.62
CA THR A 289 -47.61 7.06 -11.03
C THR A 289 -46.31 6.93 -11.83
N THR A 290 -46.01 7.93 -12.66
CA THR A 290 -44.82 7.93 -13.53
C THR A 290 -43.53 8.07 -12.71
N LEU A 291 -43.54 8.89 -11.64
CA LEU A 291 -42.37 9.11 -10.81
C LEU A 291 -42.15 7.99 -9.79
N GLN A 292 -43.22 7.37 -9.26
CA GLN A 292 -43.09 6.18 -8.42
C GLN A 292 -42.45 5.00 -9.19
N GLY A 293 -42.81 4.81 -10.47
CA GLY A 293 -42.18 3.80 -11.31
C GLY A 293 -40.68 4.05 -11.54
N LEU A 294 -40.29 5.31 -11.76
CA LEU A 294 -38.87 5.68 -11.92
C LEU A 294 -38.08 5.53 -10.61
N LEU A 295 -38.65 5.95 -9.47
CA LEU A 295 -38.03 5.80 -8.16
C LEU A 295 -37.88 4.32 -7.76
N SER A 296 -38.84 3.47 -8.11
CA SER A 296 -38.71 2.02 -7.89
C SER A 296 -37.57 1.38 -8.69
N GLY A 297 -37.19 1.96 -9.83
CA GLY A 297 -36.04 1.52 -10.62
C GLY A 297 -34.69 1.89 -10.02
N LEU A 298 -34.65 2.91 -9.15
CA LEU A 298 -33.47 3.37 -8.43
C LEU A 298 -33.18 2.59 -7.14
N SER A 299 -34.10 1.70 -6.74
CA SER A 299 -33.92 0.86 -5.56
C SER A 299 -32.73 -0.09 -5.80
N ILE A 300 -31.74 -0.02 -4.91
CA ILE A 300 -30.48 -0.77 -5.02
C ILE A 300 -30.80 -2.28 -4.98
N GLN A 301 -30.69 -2.95 -6.13
CA GLN A 301 -30.68 -4.42 -6.23
C GLN A 301 -29.30 -4.98 -5.87
#